data_AF-A0A426XNC4-F1
#
_entry.id   AF-A0A426XNC4-F1
#
_cell.length_a   1.000
_cell.length_b   1.000
_cell.length_c   1.000
_cell.angle_alpha   90.00
_cell.angle_beta   90.00
_cell.angle_gamma   90.00
#
_symmetry.space_group_name_H-M   'P 1'
#
loop_
_entity.id
_entity.type
_entity.pdbx_description
1 polymer ?
#
loop_
_entity_poly.entity_id
_entity_poly.type
_entity_poly.pdbx_seq_one_letter_code
_entity_poly.pdbx_strand_id
1 'polypeptide(L)'
;DYRARIRLINQDKNKYNTPKYRFVVRFGIAAQIISASIAGDLVLASAYAHELPRYFVGEKSFLLLVSLLHWTSLGTTCVEDA
;
A
#
# COMPACT_ATOMS: atom_id res chain seq x y z
N ASP A 1 15.61 17.87 -6.37
CA ASP A 1 16.21 18.65 -5.27
C ASP A 1 17.18 17.79 -4.46
N TYR A 2 18.48 18.07 -4.54
CA TYR A 2 19.54 17.19 -4.00
C TYR A 2 19.66 17.28 -2.47
N ARG A 3 19.46 18.47 -1.89
CA ARG A 3 19.58 18.69 -0.43
C ARG A 3 18.53 17.92 0.36
N ALA A 4 17.30 17.84 -0.16
CA ALA A 4 16.23 17.05 0.44
C ALA A 4 16.54 15.54 0.34
N ARG A 5 17.09 15.08 -0.80
CA ARG A 5 17.41 13.67 -1.03
C ARG A 5 18.43 13.11 -0.05
N ILE A 6 19.46 13.88 0.32
CA ILE A 6 20.49 13.45 1.28
C ILE A 6 19.87 13.07 2.63
N ARG A 7 18.93 13.89 3.14
CA ARG A 7 18.27 13.64 4.42
C ARG A 7 17.33 12.43 4.37
N LEU A 8 16.71 12.18 3.22
CA LEU A 8 15.79 11.07 3.01
C LEU A 8 16.52 9.73 2.86
N ILE A 9 17.72 9.71 2.28
CA ILE A 9 18.51 8.49 2.04
C ILE A 9 19.32 8.11 3.27
N ASN A 10 19.92 9.08 3.96
CA ASN A 10 20.80 8.78 5.08
C ASN A 10 20.05 8.01 6.15
N GLN A 11 20.57 6.81 6.45
CA GLN A 11 20.13 5.95 7.53
C GLN A 11 21.06 6.12 8.73
N ASP A 12 20.52 5.95 9.94
CA ASP A 12 21.33 5.88 11.14
C ASP A 12 22.32 4.71 11.02
N LYS A 13 23.60 4.95 11.32
CA LYS A 13 24.67 3.95 11.18
C LYS A 13 24.45 2.69 12.01
N ASN A 14 23.65 2.83 13.06
CA ASN A 14 23.26 1.77 14.00
C ASN A 14 22.41 0.69 13.31
N LYS A 15 21.73 1.06 12.22
CA LYS A 15 20.85 0.20 11.43
C LYS A 15 21.58 -0.20 10.14
N TYR A 16 22.69 -0.91 10.32
CA TYR A 16 23.63 -1.38 9.29
C TYR A 16 23.07 -1.47 7.86
N ASN A 17 22.61 -2.66 7.47
CA ASN A 17 22.21 -2.95 6.10
C ASN A 17 20.68 -2.91 5.92
N THR A 18 19.96 -2.33 6.87
CA THR A 18 18.50 -2.23 6.78
C THR A 18 18.15 -1.11 5.80
N PRO A 19 17.53 -1.43 4.66
CA PRO A 19 17.21 -0.43 3.65
C PRO A 19 16.19 0.58 4.19
N LYS A 20 16.42 1.86 3.90
CA LYS A 20 15.46 2.92 4.19
C LYS A 20 14.54 3.12 2.98
N TYR A 21 13.28 2.72 3.14
CA TYR A 21 12.29 2.85 2.09
C TYR A 21 11.76 4.29 1.99
N ARG A 22 11.65 4.77 0.76
CA ARG A 22 11.10 6.08 0.42
C ARG A 22 9.91 5.90 -0.49
N PHE A 23 8.83 6.61 -0.18
CA PHE A 23 7.67 6.68 -1.03
C PHE A 23 7.83 7.85 -1.99
N VAL A 24 8.02 7.55 -3.26
CA VAL A 24 8.16 8.56 -4.32
C VAL A 24 6.82 8.67 -5.03
N VAL A 25 6.13 9.77 -4.78
CA VAL A 25 4.90 10.15 -5.46
C VAL A 25 5.22 11.22 -6.47
N ARG A 26 4.85 10.96 -7.73
CA ARG A 26 4.90 11.96 -8.79
C ARG A 26 3.47 12.32 -9.15
N PHE A 27 3.10 13.59 -8.98
CA PHE A 27 1.80 14.09 -9.41
C PHE A 27 1.69 13.92 -10.92
N GLY A 28 0.81 13.01 -11.33
CA GLY A 28 0.70 12.59 -12.72
C GLY A 28 1.13 11.15 -12.96
N ILE A 29 0.63 10.18 -12.18
CA ILE A 29 0.41 8.78 -12.61
C ILE A 29 1.32 7.71 -11.98
N ALA A 30 2.32 8.01 -11.13
CA ALA A 30 3.18 6.95 -10.55
C ALA A 30 3.42 7.08 -9.04
N ALA A 31 3.20 5.97 -8.32
CA ALA A 31 3.59 5.78 -6.92
C ALA A 31 4.61 4.63 -6.85
N GLN A 32 5.77 4.88 -6.23
CA GLN A 32 6.85 3.91 -6.15
C GLN A 32 7.43 3.81 -4.75
N ILE A 33 7.77 2.59 -4.35
CA ILE A 33 8.52 2.32 -3.12
C ILE A 33 9.95 2.00 -3.52
N ILE A 34 10.89 2.83 -3.06
CA ILE A 34 12.29 2.80 -3.49
C ILE A 34 13.21 2.71 -2.29
N SER A 35 14.20 1.80 -2.33
CA SER A 35 15.34 1.78 -1.42
C SER A 35 16.59 2.32 -2.11
N ALA A 36 17.51 2.89 -1.33
CA ALA A 36 18.81 3.34 -1.84
C ALA A 36 19.85 2.23 -1.68
N SER A 37 20.57 1.90 -2.75
CA SER A 37 21.78 1.07 -2.73
C SER A 37 22.96 1.88 -3.28
N ILE A 38 24.19 1.43 -3.00
CA ILE A 38 25.41 2.06 -3.51
C ILE A 38 25.45 2.05 -5.04
N ALA A 39 24.93 0.97 -5.65
CA ALA A 39 24.83 0.85 -7.11
C ALA A 39 23.74 1.73 -7.73
N GLY A 40 22.74 2.16 -6.94
CA GLY A 40 21.59 2.91 -7.44
C GLY A 40 20.34 2.73 -6.59
N ASP A 41 19.27 3.42 -6.99
CA ASP A 41 17.96 3.30 -6.35
C ASP A 41 17.26 2.02 -6.83
N LEU A 42 16.87 1.14 -5.90
CA LEU A 42 16.17 -0.11 -6.15
C LEU A 42 14.66 0.09 -5.98
N VAL A 43 13.88 -0.25 -7.01
CA VAL A 43 12.41 -0.17 -6.96
C VAL A 43 11.85 -1.49 -6.46
N LEU A 44 11.15 -1.47 -5.33
CA LEU A 44 10.46 -2.64 -4.80
C LEU A 44 9.10 -2.87 -5.45
N ALA A 45 8.32 -1.80 -5.55
CA ALA A 45 6.97 -1.82 -6.07
C ALA A 45 6.69 -0.51 -6.79
N SER A 46 5.91 -0.60 -7.87
CA SER A 46 5.43 0.54 -8.65
C SER A 46 3.94 0.34 -8.94
N ALA A 47 3.18 1.41 -8.84
CA ALA A 47 1.77 1.46 -9.21
C ALA A 47 1.53 2.64 -10.14
N TYR A 48 0.76 2.42 -11.20
CA TYR A 48 0.49 3.43 -12.21
C TYR A 48 -1.00 3.76 -12.34
N ALA A 49 -1.37 5.04 -12.50
CA ALA A 49 -2.78 5.48 -12.60
C ALA A 49 -3.52 4.90 -13.83
N HIS A 50 -2.84 4.83 -14.97
CA HIS A 50 -2.76 3.64 -15.81
C HIS A 50 -3.70 2.45 -15.61
N GLU A 51 -3.46 1.78 -14.50
CA GLU A 51 -3.91 0.45 -14.17
C GLU A 51 -5.19 0.53 -13.33
N LEU A 52 -5.50 1.70 -12.77
CA LEU A 52 -6.69 1.94 -11.93
C LEU A 52 -8.00 1.58 -12.65
N PRO A 53 -8.23 1.90 -13.94
CA PRO A 53 -9.46 1.51 -14.61
C PRO A 53 -9.70 -0.01 -14.58
N ARG A 54 -8.65 -0.84 -14.51
CA ARG A 54 -8.80 -2.30 -14.41
C ARG A 54 -9.24 -2.77 -13.02
N TYR A 55 -8.88 -2.03 -11.97
CA TYR A 55 -9.19 -2.38 -10.58
C TYR A 55 -10.50 -1.73 -10.10
N PHE A 56 -10.88 -0.58 -10.65
CA PHE A 56 -12.06 0.19 -10.24
C PHE A 56 -13.30 0.01 -11.14
N VAL A 57 -13.19 -0.67 -12.29
CA VAL A 57 -14.36 -1.04 -13.14
C VAL A 57 -14.94 -2.42 -12.74
N GLY A 58 -14.28 -3.12 -11.81
CA GLY A 58 -14.78 -4.36 -11.24
C GLY A 58 -15.70 -4.09 -10.06
N GLU A 59 -17.00 -4.29 -10.29
CA GLU A 59 -18.16 -4.37 -9.39
C GLU A 59 -18.01 -5.36 -8.20
N LYS A 60 -16.80 -5.61 -7.68
CA LYS A 60 -16.50 -6.66 -6.72
C LYS A 60 -16.21 -6.17 -5.29
N SER A 61 -16.16 -4.86 -5.06
CA SER A 61 -16.03 -4.29 -3.72
C SER A 61 -17.38 -4.03 -3.03
N PHE A 62 -18.47 -3.87 -3.78
CA PHE A 62 -19.81 -3.67 -3.20
C PHE A 62 -20.44 -4.99 -2.74
N LEU A 63 -20.28 -6.07 -3.51
CA LEU A 63 -20.83 -7.39 -3.16
C LEU A 63 -20.14 -8.01 -1.93
N LEU A 64 -18.84 -7.77 -1.73
CA LEU A 64 -18.13 -8.25 -0.52
C LEU A 64 -18.67 -7.60 0.76
N LEU A 65 -19.13 -6.35 0.69
CA LEU A 65 -19.70 -5.64 1.83
C LEU A 65 -21.13 -6.10 2.12
N VAL A 66 -21.92 -6.40 1.08
CA VAL A 66 -23.29 -6.95 1.24
C VAL A 66 -23.26 -8.42 1.72
N SER A 67 -22.30 -9.24 1.26
CA SER A 67 -22.15 -10.61 1.75
C SER A 67 -21.70 -10.68 3.21
N LEU A 68 -20.89 -9.71 3.67
CA LEU A 68 -20.50 -9.63 5.09
C LEU A 68 -21.69 -9.23 5.98
N LEU A 69 -22.52 -8.30 5.50
CA LEU A 69 -23.74 -7.88 6.21
C LEU A 69 -24.81 -8.99 6.28
N HIS A 70 -24.95 -9.79 5.21
CA HIS A 70 -25.87 -10.93 5.22
C HIS A 70 -25.39 -12.07 6.15
N TRP A 71 -24.07 -12.22 6.36
CA TRP A 71 -23.54 -13.19 7.32
C TRP A 71 -23.75 -12.76 8.77
N THR A 72 -23.72 -11.44 9.05
CA THR A 72 -23.93 -10.92 10.41
C THR A 72 -25.39 -10.97 10.90
N SER A 73 -26.38 -11.20 10.03
CA SER A 73 -27.79 -11.30 10.45
C SER A 73 -28.29 -12.73 10.67
N LEU A 74 -27.50 -13.76 10.33
CA LEU A 74 -27.85 -15.17 10.57
C LEU A 74 -27.22 -15.75 11.85
N GLY A 75 -26.50 -14.94 12.63
CA GLY A 75 -25.81 -15.36 13.87
C GLY A 75 -26.54 -15.08 15.18
N THR A 76 -27.71 -14.44 15.18
CA THR A 76 -28.41 -14.00 16.40
C THR A 76 -29.84 -14.56 16.48
N THR A 77 -29.99 -15.88 16.58
CA THR A 77 -31.23 -16.52 17.08
C THR A 77 -30.94 -17.73 17.98
N CYS A 78 -29.78 -17.76 18.67
CA CYS A 78 -29.47 -18.85 19.61
C CYS A 78 -28.72 -18.33 20.85
N VAL A 79 -29.26 -17.33 21.55
CA VAL A 79 -29.03 -17.14 23.00
C VAL A 79 -30.30 -16.52 23.58
N GLU A 80 -31.30 -17.34 23.81
CA GLU A 80 -32.43 -17.09 24.71
C GLU A 80 -33.19 -18.41 24.75
N ASP A 81 -32.83 -19.28 25.69
CA ASP A 81 -33.73 -20.22 26.35
C ASP A 81 -32.97 -20.81 27.55
N ALA A 82 -33.36 -20.31 28.72
CA ALA A 82 -33.16 -20.93 30.03
C ALA A 82 -34.31 -21.91 30.30
#